data_AF-A0A822BU51-F1
#
_entry.id   AF-A0A822BU51-F1
#
_cell.length_a   1.000
_cell.length_b   1.000
_cell.length_c   1.000
_cell.angle_alpha   90.00
_cell.angle_beta   90.00
_cell.angle_gamma   90.00
#
_symmetry.space_group_name_H-M   'P 1'
#
loop_
_entity.id
_entity.type
_entity.pdbx_description
1 polymer ?
#
loop_
_entity_poly.entity_id
_entity_poly.type
_entity_poly.pdbx_seq_one_letter_code
_entity_poly.pdbx_strand_id
1 'polypeptide(L)'
;ADLNLPVAVAVGYLEKLSLTIPWMNLHSNSTKVHVDGLYILIVPKNEFGQDLTEYHANKMRRVQRKVDDLRKSMLENKKLDEKEMTFFERMRLQIMKNIELVVENLHISYESKSTTKLGHPFSFGLTFRYLKLIVGNF
;
A
#
# COMPACT_ATOMS: atom_id res chain seq x y z
N ALA A 1 5.59 10.65 4.37
CA ALA A 1 6.81 11.13 3.71
C ALA A 1 6.82 10.51 2.33
N ASP A 2 6.69 11.32 1.27
CA ASP A 2 6.91 10.84 -0.08
C ASP A 2 8.41 10.56 -0.22
N LEU A 3 8.76 9.29 -0.35
CA LEU A 3 10.13 8.92 -0.67
C LEU A 3 10.40 9.41 -2.10
N ASN A 4 11.05 10.56 -2.23
CA ASN A 4 11.43 11.17 -3.50
C ASN A 4 12.58 10.38 -4.16
N LEU A 5 12.33 9.10 -4.45
CA LEU A 5 13.31 8.19 -5.03
C LEU A 5 13.32 8.35 -6.56
N PRO A 6 14.50 8.28 -7.21
CA PRO A 6 14.63 8.41 -8.67
C PRO A 6 14.24 7.12 -9.41
N VAL A 7 13.21 6.42 -8.95
CA VAL A 7 12.79 5.12 -9.45
C VAL A 7 11.29 5.09 -9.70
N ALA A 8 10.86 4.23 -10.62
CA ALA A 8 9.46 4.02 -10.97
C ALA A 8 9.13 2.52 -10.90
N VAL A 9 7.91 2.19 -10.47
CA VAL A 9 7.40 0.82 -10.54
C VAL A 9 7.00 0.53 -11.98
N ALA A 10 7.78 -0.32 -12.65
CA ALA A 10 7.50 -0.76 -14.02
C ALA A 10 6.34 -1.76 -14.07
N VAL A 11 6.40 -2.77 -13.20
CA VAL A 11 5.40 -3.83 -13.11
C VAL A 11 5.17 -4.16 -11.65
N GLY A 12 3.91 -4.41 -11.29
CA GLY A 12 3.53 -4.95 -10.00
C GLY A 12 2.55 -6.09 -10.21
N TYR A 13 2.78 -7.20 -9.52
CA TYR A 13 1.90 -8.36 -9.53
C TYR A 13 1.61 -8.81 -8.10
N LEU A 14 0.34 -9.09 -7.85
CA LEU A 14 -0.18 -9.55 -6.57
C LEU A 14 -0.95 -10.84 -6.82
N GLU A 15 -0.46 -11.95 -6.28
CA GLU A 15 -1.11 -13.26 -6.42
C GLU A 15 -2.40 -13.30 -5.61
N LYS A 16 -2.32 -12.99 -4.32
CA LYS A 16 -3.47 -13.09 -3.41
C LYS A 16 -3.49 -11.98 -2.38
N LEU A 17 -4.67 -11.37 -2.24
CA LEU A 17 -5.03 -10.47 -1.15
C LEU A 17 -6.24 -11.02 -0.41
N SER A 18 -6.08 -11.30 0.87
CA SER A 18 -7.15 -11.82 1.74
C SER A 18 -7.40 -10.89 2.91
N LEU A 19 -8.66 -10.63 3.19
CA LEU A 19 -9.11 -9.86 4.35
C LEU A 19 -9.93 -10.76 5.27
N THR A 20 -9.50 -10.93 6.51
CA THR A 20 -10.21 -11.72 7.52
C THR A 20 -10.69 -10.81 8.64
N ILE A 21 -12.01 -10.59 8.68
CA ILE A 21 -12.68 -9.74 9.67
C ILE A 21 -13.24 -10.60 10.80
N PRO A 22 -12.82 -10.41 12.07
CA PRO A 22 -13.35 -11.17 13.20
C PRO A 22 -14.68 -10.55 13.69
N TRP A 23 -15.76 -10.73 12.94
CA TRP A 23 -17.07 -10.09 13.19
C TRP A 23 -17.57 -10.16 14.64
N MET A 24 -17.37 -11.30 15.30
CA MET A 24 -17.83 -11.52 16.68
C MET A 24 -16.92 -10.88 17.74
N ASN A 25 -15.66 -10.58 17.39
CA ASN A 25 -14.59 -10.24 18.33
C ASN A 25 -13.77 -9.03 17.85
N LEU A 26 -14.39 -8.05 17.19
CA LEU A 26 -13.71 -6.86 16.63
C LEU A 26 -12.96 -6.00 17.69
N HIS A 27 -13.31 -6.15 18.98
CA HIS A 27 -12.63 -5.46 20.09
C HIS A 27 -11.37 -6.17 20.58
N SER A 28 -11.33 -7.50 20.51
CA SER A 28 -10.25 -8.31 21.06
C SER A 28 -9.33 -8.88 19.98
N ASN A 29 -9.83 -9.14 18.78
CA ASN A 29 -9.09 -9.73 17.66
C ASN A 29 -8.83 -8.73 16.55
N SER A 30 -7.64 -8.80 15.97
CA SER A 30 -7.25 -7.95 14.84
C SER A 30 -7.90 -8.42 13.54
N THR A 31 -8.29 -7.46 12.71
CA THR A 31 -8.60 -7.71 11.30
C THR A 31 -7.30 -8.01 10.58
N LYS A 32 -7.20 -9.20 9.98
CA LYS A 32 -5.99 -9.64 9.29
C LYS A 32 -6.07 -9.31 7.81
N VAL A 33 -5.08 -8.58 7.32
CA VAL A 33 -4.81 -8.36 5.90
C VAL A 33 -3.64 -9.25 5.54
N HIS A 34 -3.86 -10.23 4.67
CA HIS A 34 -2.82 -11.15 4.23
C HIS A 34 -2.57 -10.94 2.74
N VAL A 35 -1.32 -10.62 2.43
CA VAL A 35 -0.76 -10.49 1.09
C VAL A 35 0.14 -11.69 0.89
N ASP A 36 -0.14 -12.53 -0.10
CA ASP A 36 0.70 -13.68 -0.46
C ASP A 36 1.09 -13.51 -1.92
N GLY A 37 2.39 -13.49 -2.19
CA GLY A 37 2.97 -13.29 -3.51
C GLY A 37 2.85 -11.85 -3.99
N LEU A 38 3.80 -10.99 -3.59
CA LEU A 38 3.90 -9.61 -4.07
C LEU A 38 5.21 -9.40 -4.83
N TYR A 39 5.11 -9.18 -6.14
CA TYR A 39 6.27 -9.03 -7.02
C TYR A 39 6.28 -7.62 -7.61
N ILE A 40 7.39 -6.92 -7.45
CA ILE A 40 7.54 -5.53 -7.86
C ILE A 40 8.81 -5.43 -8.70
N LEU A 41 8.68 -4.99 -9.95
CA LEU A 41 9.80 -4.59 -10.79
C LEU A 41 9.91 -3.07 -10.78
N ILE A 42 11.07 -2.58 -10.40
CA ILE A 42 11.42 -1.17 -10.30
C ILE A 42 12.49 -0.85 -11.35
N VAL A 43 12.36 0.30 -11.99
CA VAL A 43 13.33 0.79 -12.99
C VAL A 43 13.73 2.24 -12.69
N PRO A 44 14.88 2.72 -13.19
CA PRO A 44 15.18 4.15 -13.21
C PRO A 44 14.05 4.97 -13.83
N LYS A 45 13.73 6.12 -13.24
CA LYS A 45 12.64 6.98 -13.76
C LYS A 45 12.88 7.49 -15.19
N ASN A 46 14.14 7.70 -15.58
CA ASN A 46 14.52 8.08 -16.95
C ASN A 46 14.37 6.93 -17.97
N GLU A 47 14.29 5.69 -17.51
CA GLU A 47 14.04 4.50 -18.34
C GLU A 47 12.56 4.11 -18.35
N PHE A 48 11.75 4.78 -17.53
CA PHE A 48 10.30 4.62 -17.50
C PHE A 48 9.67 5.50 -18.59
N GLY A 49 8.93 4.88 -19.52
CA GLY A 49 8.39 5.56 -20.69
C GLY A 49 7.57 6.81 -20.34
N GLN A 50 7.71 7.87 -21.13
CA GLN A 50 7.07 9.17 -20.84
C GLN A 50 5.53 9.07 -20.82
N ASP A 51 4.93 8.35 -21.77
CA ASP A 51 3.47 8.14 -21.82
C ASP A 51 2.96 7.35 -20.61
N LEU A 52 3.71 6.33 -20.20
CA LEU A 52 3.41 5.54 -18.99
C LEU A 52 3.54 6.42 -17.74
N THR A 53 4.51 7.33 -17.71
CA THR A 53 4.70 8.28 -16.61
C THR A 53 3.48 9.16 -16.42
N GLU A 54 2.93 9.74 -17.49
CA GLU A 54 1.74 10.58 -17.40
C GLU A 54 0.48 9.81 -17.01
N TYR A 55 0.28 8.61 -17.58
CA TYR A 55 -0.82 7.72 -17.18
C TYR A 55 -0.76 7.37 -15.70
N HIS A 56 0.41 6.95 -15.21
CA HIS A 56 0.62 6.59 -13.80
C HIS A 56 0.47 7.83 -12.90
N ALA A 57 1.00 8.98 -13.29
CA ALA A 57 0.85 10.22 -12.53
C ALA A 57 -0.62 10.65 -12.41
N ASN A 58 -1.39 10.54 -13.49
CA ASN A 58 -2.83 10.84 -13.48
C ASN A 58 -3.61 9.84 -12.64
N LYS A 59 -3.31 8.53 -12.75
CA LYS A 59 -3.90 7.48 -11.91
C LYS A 59 -3.59 7.71 -10.43
N MET A 60 -2.35 8.03 -10.08
CA MET A 60 -1.94 8.35 -8.71
C MET A 60 -2.60 9.60 -8.18
N ARG A 61 -2.70 10.68 -8.97
CA ARG A 61 -3.45 11.88 -8.58
C ARG A 61 -4.92 11.56 -8.27
N ARG A 62 -5.56 10.71 -9.08
CA ARG A 62 -6.95 10.27 -8.84
C ARG A 62 -7.09 9.48 -7.55
N VAL A 63 -6.17 8.54 -7.30
CA VAL A 63 -6.13 7.76 -6.05
C VAL A 63 -5.90 8.68 -4.86
N GLN A 64 -4.92 9.58 -4.95
CA GLN A 64 -4.57 10.51 -3.88
C GLN A 64 -5.73 11.43 -3.51
N ARG A 65 -6.44 12.00 -4.49
CA ARG A 65 -7.66 12.79 -4.24
C ARG A 65 -8.71 12.00 -3.46
N LYS A 66 -8.99 10.76 -3.89
CA LYS A 66 -9.93 9.88 -3.17
C LYS A 66 -9.47 9.58 -1.74
N VAL A 67 -8.17 9.34 -1.55
CA VAL A 67 -7.60 9.10 -0.22
C VAL A 67 -7.74 10.34 0.67
N ASP A 68 -7.50 11.54 0.13
CA ASP A 68 -7.60 12.78 0.88
C ASP A 68 -9.06 13.13 1.22
N ASP A 69 -10.00 12.89 0.30
CA ASP A 69 -11.44 13.04 0.57
C ASP A 69 -11.93 12.03 1.64
N LEU A 70 -11.45 10.79 1.57
CA LEU A 70 -11.69 9.79 2.62
C LEU A 70 -11.10 10.21 3.96
N ARG A 71 -9.89 10.79 3.98
CA ARG A 71 -9.26 11.29 5.21
C ARG A 71 -10.04 12.46 5.81
N LYS A 72 -10.51 13.40 4.98
CA LYS A 72 -11.32 14.54 5.44
C LYS A 72 -12.64 14.08 6.07
N SER A 73 -13.37 13.18 5.41
CA SER A 73 -14.60 12.62 6.00
C SER A 73 -14.35 11.87 7.31
N MET A 74 -13.21 11.18 7.42
CA MET A 74 -12.81 10.51 8.67
C MET A 74 -12.46 11.50 9.79
N LEU A 75 -11.87 12.66 9.47
CA LEU A 75 -11.58 13.73 10.43
C LEU A 75 -12.84 14.47 10.88
N GLU A 76 -13.80 14.68 9.98
CA GLU A 76 -15.11 15.25 10.30
C GLU A 76 -15.92 14.31 11.20
N ASN A 77 -15.92 13.00 10.92
CA ASN A 77 -16.53 11.98 11.78
C ASN A 77 -15.88 11.88 13.17
N LYS A 78 -14.62 12.31 13.32
CA LYS A 78 -13.94 12.38 14.62
C LYS A 78 -14.42 13.55 15.49
N LYS A 79 -15.17 14.51 14.92
CA LYS A 79 -15.81 15.62 15.64
C LYS A 79 -17.24 15.31 16.09
N LEU A 80 -17.82 14.22 15.58
CA LEU A 80 -19.07 13.69 16.10
C LEU A 80 -18.78 13.03 17.44
N ASP A 81 -19.60 13.34 18.44
CA ASP A 81 -19.53 12.66 19.73
C ASP A 81 -19.76 11.16 19.47
N GLU A 82 -19.08 10.27 20.21
CA GLU A 82 -19.15 8.80 19.97
C GLU A 82 -20.61 8.26 20.01
N LYS A 83 -21.48 9.02 20.68
CA LYS A 83 -22.92 8.82 20.81
C LYS A 83 -23.72 9.12 19.53
N GLU A 84 -23.25 10.02 18.67
CA GLU A 84 -23.93 10.43 17.43
C GLU A 84 -23.55 9.58 16.21
N MET A 85 -22.50 8.79 16.30
CA MET A 85 -22.09 7.89 15.22
C MET A 85 -23.12 6.79 14.94
N THR A 86 -23.25 6.41 13.68
CA THR A 86 -24.03 5.23 13.30
C THR A 86 -23.30 3.92 13.67
N PHE A 87 -24.06 2.83 13.79
CA PHE A 87 -23.50 1.50 14.09
C PHE A 87 -22.44 1.06 13.07
N PHE A 88 -22.70 1.30 11.78
CA PHE A 88 -21.77 0.94 10.70
C PHE A 88 -20.47 1.76 10.75
N GLU A 89 -20.54 3.03 11.14
CA GLU A 89 -19.35 3.87 11.30
C GLU A 89 -18.48 3.39 12.47
N ARG A 90 -19.10 3.06 13.61
CA ARG A 90 -18.38 2.48 14.76
C ARG A 90 -17.69 1.18 14.39
N MET A 91 -18.40 0.29 13.69
CA MET A 91 -17.86 -0.99 13.21
C MET A 91 -16.69 -0.77 12.24
N ARG A 92 -16.82 0.15 11.28
CA ARG A 92 -15.75 0.49 10.33
C ARG A 92 -14.51 1.02 11.04
N LEU A 93 -14.67 1.95 11.99
CA LEU A 93 -13.55 2.45 12.78
C LEU A 93 -12.89 1.31 13.56
N GLN A 94 -13.67 0.41 14.14
CA GLN A 94 -13.14 -0.71 14.92
C GLN A 94 -12.32 -1.69 14.07
N ILE A 95 -12.80 -2.00 12.86
CA ILE A 95 -12.04 -2.79 11.88
C ILE A 95 -10.70 -2.11 11.55
N MET A 96 -10.72 -0.78 11.34
CA MET A 96 -9.53 -0.02 10.96
C MET A 96 -8.52 0.20 12.10
N LYS A 97 -8.99 0.28 13.35
CA LYS A 97 -8.15 0.49 14.54
C LYS A 97 -7.21 -0.68 14.83
N ASN A 98 -7.58 -1.89 14.44
CA ASN A 98 -6.84 -3.10 14.80
C ASN A 98 -6.53 -3.94 13.56
N ILE A 99 -5.77 -3.35 12.63
CA ILE A 99 -5.33 -4.04 11.40
C ILE A 99 -3.96 -4.68 11.64
N GLU A 100 -3.89 -5.99 11.38
CA GLU A 100 -2.64 -6.74 11.26
C GLU A 100 -2.39 -7.02 9.78
N LEU A 101 -1.30 -6.50 9.23
CA LEU A 101 -0.84 -6.79 7.88
C LEU A 101 0.24 -7.86 7.91
N VAL A 102 0.04 -8.93 7.16
CA VAL A 102 1.02 -9.98 6.90
C VAL A 102 1.28 -10.02 5.41
N VAL A 103 2.56 -9.97 5.02
CA VAL A 103 3.03 -10.08 3.66
C VAL A 103 3.97 -11.29 3.57
N GLU A 104 3.60 -12.26 2.76
CA GLU A 104 4.40 -13.45 2.44
C GLU A 104 4.84 -13.40 0.99
N ASN A 105 6.02 -13.94 0.70
CA ASN A 105 6.56 -14.04 -0.65
C ASN A 105 6.63 -12.67 -1.37
N LEU A 106 7.31 -11.71 -0.74
CA LEU A 106 7.59 -10.39 -1.31
C LEU A 106 8.90 -10.43 -2.10
N HIS A 107 8.86 -10.09 -3.38
CA HIS A 107 10.02 -9.93 -4.23
C HIS A 107 10.04 -8.53 -4.86
N ILE A 108 11.12 -7.80 -4.67
CA ILE A 108 11.33 -6.48 -5.26
C ILE A 108 12.59 -6.58 -6.10
N SER A 109 12.47 -6.48 -7.42
CA SER A 109 13.58 -6.43 -8.36
C SER A 109 13.76 -5.01 -8.86
N TYR A 110 15.02 -4.59 -9.00
CA TYR A 110 15.42 -3.40 -9.71
C TYR A 110 16.17 -3.80 -10.97
N GLU A 111 15.79 -3.24 -12.11
CA GLU A 111 16.47 -3.44 -13.38
C GLU A 111 16.86 -2.09 -13.99
N SER A 112 18.10 -2.01 -14.48
CA SER A 112 18.58 -0.87 -15.25
C SER A 112 19.24 -1.32 -16.54
N LYS A 113 18.94 -0.59 -17.62
CA LYS A 113 19.52 -0.77 -18.95
C LYS A 113 20.86 -0.03 -19.06
N SER A 114 21.63 -0.33 -20.12
CA SER A 114 22.98 0.23 -20.39
C SER A 114 23.04 1.75 -20.53
N THR A 115 21.90 2.45 -20.45
CA THR A 115 21.75 3.90 -20.50
C THR A 115 22.09 4.61 -19.19
N THR A 116 22.38 3.88 -18.11
CA THR A 116 22.90 4.47 -16.86
C THR A 116 24.41 4.71 -16.90
N LYS A 117 24.91 5.56 -15.98
CA LYS A 117 26.33 5.96 -15.88
C LYS A 117 27.35 4.80 -15.86
N LEU A 118 26.92 3.58 -15.53
CA LEU A 118 27.77 2.38 -15.49
C LEU A 118 28.11 1.81 -16.89
N GLY A 119 27.34 2.14 -17.94
CA GLY A 119 27.62 1.70 -19.31
C GLY A 119 27.30 0.23 -19.61
N HIS A 120 26.70 -0.51 -18.68
CA HIS A 120 26.21 -1.88 -18.91
C HIS A 120 24.90 -2.15 -18.12
N PRO A 121 24.04 -3.09 -18.55
CA PRO A 121 22.85 -3.47 -17.80
C PRO A 121 23.22 -4.09 -16.46
N PHE A 122 22.38 -3.91 -15.46
CA PHE A 122 22.49 -4.62 -14.19
C PHE A 122 21.12 -4.74 -13.51
N SER A 123 21.02 -5.69 -12.60
CA SER A 123 19.85 -5.87 -11.75
C SER A 123 20.26 -6.23 -10.33
N PHE A 124 19.40 -5.89 -9.37
CA PHE A 124 19.50 -6.36 -8.00
C PHE A 124 18.10 -6.53 -7.43
N GLY A 125 17.93 -7.36 -6.42
CA GLY A 125 16.61 -7.56 -5.83
C GLY A 125 16.66 -7.92 -4.36
N LEU A 126 15.55 -7.68 -3.69
CA LEU A 126 15.29 -8.04 -2.30
C LEU A 126 14.12 -9.00 -2.26
N THR A 127 14.28 -10.09 -1.53
CA THR A 127 13.20 -11.05 -1.31
C THR A 127 12.98 -11.25 0.18
N PHE A 128 11.73 -11.10 0.60
CA PHE A 128 11.30 -11.37 1.97
C PHE A 128 10.31 -12.52 1.94
N ARG A 129 10.63 -13.60 2.69
CA ARG A 129 9.69 -14.71 2.85
C ARG A 129 8.47 -14.29 3.66
N TYR A 130 8.68 -13.47 4.69
CA TYR A 130 7.66 -13.10 5.66
C TYR A 130 7.92 -11.70 6.21
N LEU A 131 6.91 -10.85 6.20
CA LEU A 131 6.90 -9.53 6.80
C LEU A 131 5.56 -9.32 7.52
N LYS A 132 5.61 -8.97 8.80
CA LYS A 132 4.42 -8.71 9.62
C LYS A 132 4.48 -7.29 10.14
N LEU A 133 3.41 -6.54 9.91
CA LEU A 133 3.19 -5.20 10.42
C LEU A 133 1.91 -5.20 11.24
N ILE A 134 2.03 -4.90 12.53
CA ILE A 134 0.89 -4.77 13.43
C ILE A 134 0.64 -3.28 13.63
N VAL A 135 -0.51 -2.79 13.21
CA VAL A 135 -0.95 -1.42 13.50
C VAL A 135 -1.75 -1.47 14.79
N GLY A 136 -1.05 -1.31 15.92
CA GLY A 136 -1.66 -1.18 17.25
C GLY A 136 -1.95 0.28 17.61
N ASN A 137 -2.93 0.50 18.49
CA ASN A 137 -3.16 1.81 19.09
C ASN A 137 -1.97 2.17 20.01
N PHE A 138 -1.36 3.34 19.78
CA PHE A 138 -0.66 4.10 20.82
C PHE A 138 -1.67 4.99 21.53
#